data_AF-A0A7Y4WYR8-F1
#
_entry.id   AF-A0A7Y4WYR8-F1
#
_cell.length_a   1.000
_cell.length_b   1.000
_cell.length_c   1.000
_cell.angle_alpha   90.00
_cell.angle_beta   90.00
_cell.angle_gamma   90.00
#
_symmetry.space_group_name_H-M   'P 1'
#
loop_
_entity.id
_entity.type
_entity.pdbx_description
1 polymer ?
#
loop_
_entity_poly.entity_id
_entity_poly.type
_entity_poly.pdbx_seq_one_letter_code
_entity_poly.pdbx_strand_id
1 'polypeptide(L)'
;MRALIDTNVVLDYVLERQPFHPDAAKIVLLVAAENIRGYLSSITPINVYYTGRKLKGRDHALKEVRRLVRLFEIVTADKPVLQNAFDLEFRDYEDAVQCASALVRAYSTRC
;
A
#
# COMPACT_ATOMS: atom_id res chain seq x y z
N MET A 1 -2.41 -15.51 6.64
CA MET A 1 -3.30 -14.33 6.54
C MET A 1 -2.87 -13.46 5.35
N ARG A 2 -3.79 -12.75 4.69
CA ARG A 2 -3.48 -11.81 3.59
C ARG A 2 -4.04 -10.44 3.97
N ALA A 3 -3.28 -9.36 3.74
CA ALA A 3 -3.71 -8.00 4.07
C ALA A 3 -3.24 -7.01 3.01
N LEU A 4 -4.17 -6.17 2.52
CA LEU A 4 -3.81 -4.94 1.81
C LEU A 4 -3.49 -3.89 2.87
N ILE A 5 -2.30 -3.30 2.78
CA ILE A 5 -1.85 -2.29 3.73
C ILE A 5 -2.15 -0.91 3.16
N ASP A 6 -2.87 -0.11 3.94
CA ASP A 6 -3.20 1.26 3.58
C ASP A 6 -1.94 2.14 3.37
N THR A 7 -2.05 3.10 2.46
CA THR A 7 -0.97 4.03 2.13
C THR A 7 -0.48 4.81 3.34
N ASN A 8 -1.36 5.22 4.27
CA ASN A 8 -0.94 5.97 5.45
C ASN A 8 -0.12 5.12 6.40
N VAL A 9 -0.46 3.85 6.60
CA VAL A 9 0.35 2.93 7.40
C VAL A 9 1.75 2.79 6.81
N VAL A 10 1.87 2.68 5.48
CA VAL A 10 3.17 2.63 4.82
C VAL A 10 3.95 3.94 4.99
N LEU A 11 3.28 5.09 4.90
CA LEU A 11 3.91 6.39 5.14
C LEU A 11 4.34 6.56 6.60
N ASP A 12 3.56 6.08 7.57
CA ASP A 12 3.92 6.08 9.00
C ASP A 12 5.20 5.27 9.24
N TYR A 13 5.32 4.15 8.55
CA TYR A 13 6.54 3.35 8.58
C TYR A 13 7.73 4.06 7.93
N VAL A 14 7.59 4.49 6.67
CA VAL A 14 8.71 5.03 5.87
C VAL A 14 9.20 6.39 6.36
N LEU A 15 8.28 7.23 6.87
CA LEU A 15 8.59 8.59 7.30
C LEU A 15 8.71 8.72 8.82
N GLU A 16 8.55 7.61 9.54
CA GLU A 16 8.61 7.54 11.00
C GLU A 16 7.59 8.47 11.69
N ARG A 17 6.36 8.55 11.13
CA ARG A 17 5.31 9.46 11.64
C ARG A 17 4.74 8.94 12.96
N GLN A 18 4.84 9.76 13.99
CA GLN A 18 4.24 9.48 15.30
C GLN A 18 2.76 9.89 15.32
N PRO A 19 1.91 9.20 16.11
CA PRO A 19 2.24 8.11 17.05
C PRO A 19 2.24 6.70 16.43
N PHE A 20 1.92 6.56 15.14
CA PHE A 20 1.59 5.26 14.54
C PHE A 20 2.79 4.46 14.03
N HIS A 21 3.97 5.08 13.95
CA HIS A 21 5.19 4.41 13.48
C HIS A 21 5.49 3.06 14.16
N PRO A 22 5.39 2.90 15.51
CA PRO A 22 5.68 1.62 16.14
C PRO A 22 4.78 0.48 15.65
N ASP A 23 3.50 0.75 15.40
CA ASP A 23 2.56 -0.26 14.93
C ASP A 23 2.72 -0.54 13.43
N ALA A 24 2.97 0.50 12.63
CA ALA A 24 3.31 0.36 11.23
C ALA A 24 4.59 -0.49 11.04
N ALA A 25 5.61 -0.28 11.87
CA ALA A 25 6.84 -1.07 11.85
C ALA A 25 6.60 -2.54 12.19
N LYS A 26 5.71 -2.85 13.16
CA LYS A 26 5.31 -4.24 13.46
C LYS A 26 4.65 -4.90 12.25
N ILE A 27 3.77 -4.20 11.54
CA ILE A 27 3.11 -4.73 10.33
C ILE A 27 4.15 -5.08 9.27
N VAL A 28 5.11 -4.19 8.99
CA VAL A 28 6.16 -4.47 8.00
C VAL A 28 7.06 -5.63 8.43
N LEU A 29 7.37 -5.75 9.74
CA LEU A 29 8.11 -6.90 10.27
C LEU A 29 7.36 -8.21 10.07
N LEU A 30 6.03 -8.24 10.28
CA LEU A 30 5.23 -9.44 10.03
C LEU A 30 5.23 -9.85 8.55
N VAL A 31 5.24 -8.89 7.63
CA VAL A 31 5.36 -9.16 6.19
C VAL A 31 6.76 -9.67 5.85
N ALA A 32 7.81 -9.00 6.35
CA ALA A 32 9.19 -9.38 6.09
C ALA A 32 9.58 -10.74 6.68
N ALA A 33 8.95 -11.14 7.79
CA ALA A 33 9.09 -12.46 8.40
C ALA A 33 8.16 -13.52 7.76
N GLU A 34 7.47 -13.20 6.68
CA GLU A 34 6.52 -14.07 5.96
C GLU A 34 5.35 -14.60 6.80
N ASN A 35 5.12 -14.05 8.00
CA ASN A 35 3.99 -14.40 8.87
C ASN A 35 2.64 -13.98 8.27
N ILE A 36 2.64 -12.91 7.45
CA ILE A 36 1.49 -12.47 6.67
C ILE A 36 1.92 -12.16 5.24
N ARG A 37 1.03 -12.40 4.27
CA ARG A 37 1.24 -11.93 2.91
C ARG A 37 0.71 -10.51 2.77
N GLY A 38 1.63 -9.55 2.69
CA GLY A 38 1.32 -8.13 2.56
C GLY A 38 1.12 -7.73 1.09
N TYR A 39 0.10 -6.91 0.85
CA TYR A 39 -0.21 -6.34 -0.45
C TYR A 39 -0.22 -4.81 -0.37
N LEU A 40 0.16 -4.15 -1.45
CA LEU A 40 0.03 -2.70 -1.63
C LEU A 40 -0.75 -2.39 -2.90
N SER A 41 -1.53 -1.31 -2.89
CA SER A 41 -2.07 -0.75 -4.13
C SER A 41 -0.93 -0.17 -4.97
N SER A 42 -1.05 -0.21 -6.29
CA SER A 42 -0.08 0.39 -7.21
C SER A 42 0.15 1.88 -6.97
N ILE A 43 -0.80 2.59 -6.34
CA ILE A 43 -0.66 4.01 -5.99
C ILE A 43 0.26 4.23 -4.78
N THR A 44 0.32 3.27 -3.85
CA THR A 44 1.04 3.44 -2.58
C THR A 44 2.54 3.71 -2.77
N PRO A 45 3.29 2.95 -3.60
CA PRO A 45 4.71 3.27 -3.85
C PRO A 45 4.91 4.64 -4.50
N ILE A 46 3.96 5.12 -5.31
CA ILE A 46 4.01 6.43 -5.95
C ILE A 46 3.85 7.54 -4.89
N ASN A 47 2.86 7.38 -4.00
CA ASN A 47 2.60 8.29 -2.89
C ASN A 47 3.78 8.34 -1.92
N VAL A 48 4.40 7.19 -1.62
CA VAL A 48 5.62 7.10 -0.81
C VAL A 48 6.77 7.84 -1.47
N TYR A 49 7.02 7.65 -2.78
CA TYR A 49 8.07 8.39 -3.48
C TYR A 49 7.81 9.90 -3.44
N TYR A 50 6.58 10.30 -3.80
CA TYR A 50 6.23 11.71 -3.93
C TYR A 50 6.31 12.46 -2.59
N THR A 51 5.90 11.81 -1.50
CA THR A 51 5.96 12.39 -0.16
C THR A 51 7.37 12.31 0.40
N GLY A 52 8.01 11.13 0.33
CA GLY A 52 9.35 10.90 0.83
C GLY A 52 10.41 11.77 0.16
N ARG A 53 10.31 12.01 -1.16
CA ARG A 53 11.30 12.84 -1.86
C ARG A 53 11.31 14.28 -1.35
N LYS A 54 10.15 14.80 -0.91
CA LYS A 54 10.01 16.16 -0.38
C LYS A 54 10.59 16.29 1.03
N LEU A 55 10.49 15.22 1.83
CA LEU A 55 10.83 15.26 3.26
C LEU A 55 12.23 14.71 3.57
N LYS A 56 12.68 13.69 2.84
CA LYS A 56 13.92 12.94 3.10
C LYS A 56 14.87 12.90 1.90
N GLY A 57 14.49 13.52 0.79
CA GLY A 57 15.27 13.55 -0.44
C GLY A 57 15.00 12.37 -1.39
N ARG A 58 15.39 12.56 -2.65
CA ARG A 58 15.11 11.63 -3.77
C ARG A 58 15.66 10.23 -3.53
N ASP A 59 16.93 10.12 -3.15
CA ASP A 59 17.61 8.82 -3.08
C ASP A 59 17.06 7.95 -1.95
N HIS A 60 16.76 8.57 -0.80
CA HIS A 60 16.06 7.91 0.30
C HIS A 60 14.70 7.39 -0.16
N ALA A 61 13.89 8.26 -0.77
CA ALA A 61 12.55 7.87 -1.24
C ALA A 61 12.59 6.71 -2.25
N LEU A 62 13.55 6.72 -3.18
CA LEU A 62 13.70 5.66 -4.16
C LEU A 62 14.17 4.35 -3.52
N LYS A 63 15.08 4.41 -2.53
CA LYS A 63 15.50 3.25 -1.75
C LYS A 63 14.32 2.59 -1.05
N GLU A 64 13.45 3.39 -0.42
CA GLU A 64 12.28 2.89 0.30
C GLU A 64 11.24 2.29 -0.64
N VAL A 65 10.94 2.94 -1.76
CA VAL A 65 10.04 2.36 -2.79
C VAL A 65 10.57 1.03 -3.31
N ARG A 66 11.87 0.93 -3.62
CA ARG A 66 12.48 -0.34 -4.04
C ARG A 66 12.36 -1.42 -2.98
N ARG A 67 12.45 -1.05 -1.70
CA ARG A 67 12.26 -1.99 -0.59
C ARG A 67 10.82 -2.48 -0.50
N LEU A 68 9.85 -1.56 -0.56
CA LEU A 68 8.43 -1.89 -0.50
C LEU A 68 8.00 -2.82 -1.64
N VAL A 69 8.39 -2.51 -2.89
CA VAL A 69 8.03 -3.33 -4.06
C VAL A 69 8.66 -4.73 -4.01
N ARG A 70 9.78 -4.92 -3.29
CA ARG A 70 10.35 -6.26 -3.06
C ARG A 70 9.67 -7.04 -1.95
N LEU A 71 9.24 -6.36 -0.89
CA LEU A 71 8.64 -7.00 0.29
C LEU A 71 7.15 -7.29 0.12
N PHE A 72 6.44 -6.51 -0.69
CA PHE A 72 5.00 -6.58 -0.85
C PHE A 72 4.60 -7.00 -2.25
N GLU A 73 3.49 -7.73 -2.32
CA GLU A 73 2.79 -7.98 -3.58
C GLU A 73 2.04 -6.72 -4.02
N ILE A 74 2.08 -6.40 -5.32
CA ILE A 74 1.36 -5.22 -5.83
C ILE A 74 -0.01 -5.65 -6.38
N VAL A 75 -1.04 -4.95 -5.95
CA VAL A 75 -2.39 -5.02 -6.52
C VAL A 75 -2.54 -3.86 -7.50
N THR A 76 -2.77 -4.20 -8.75
CA THR A 76 -2.94 -3.23 -9.84
C THR A 76 -4.32 -2.60 -9.79
N ALA A 77 -4.38 -1.29 -10.01
CA ALA A 77 -5.62 -0.60 -10.36
C ALA A 77 -5.63 -0.33 -11.87
N ASP A 78 -6.56 -0.95 -12.58
CA ASP A 78 -6.81 -0.77 -14.00
C ASP A 78 -8.16 -0.07 -14.24
N LYS A 79 -8.54 0.14 -15.51
CA LYS A 79 -9.78 0.86 -15.84
C LYS A 79 -11.02 0.23 -15.17
N PRO A 80 -11.25 -1.09 -15.20
CA PRO A 80 -12.35 -1.73 -14.47
C PRO A 80 -12.33 -1.43 -12.96
N VAL A 81 -11.17 -1.52 -12.30
CA VAL A 81 -11.06 -1.19 -10.87
C VAL A 81 -11.46 0.26 -10.61
N LEU A 82 -10.97 1.20 -11.41
CA LEU A 82 -11.29 2.62 -11.27
C LEU A 82 -12.78 2.90 -11.50
N GLN A 83 -13.41 2.22 -12.46
CA GLN A 83 -14.83 2.37 -12.73
C GLN A 83 -15.68 1.82 -11.59
N ASN A 84 -15.36 0.61 -11.10
CA ASN A 84 -16.06 0.01 -9.97
C ASN A 84 -15.94 0.84 -8.69
N ALA A 85 -14.83 1.57 -8.52
CA ALA A 85 -14.63 2.43 -7.36
C ALA A 85 -15.63 3.59 -7.29
N PHE A 86 -16.21 4.05 -8.41
CA PHE A 86 -17.22 5.12 -8.40
C PHE A 86 -18.53 4.68 -7.71
N ASP A 87 -18.82 3.39 -7.75
CA ASP A 87 -20.05 2.82 -7.17
C ASP A 87 -19.86 2.41 -5.70
N LEU A 88 -18.64 2.56 -5.16
CA LEU A 88 -18.38 2.31 -3.74
C LEU A 88 -18.60 3.60 -2.94
N GLU A 89 -19.43 3.55 -1.91
CA GLU A 89 -19.82 4.69 -1.08
C GLU A 89 -18.72 5.13 -0.07
N PHE A 90 -17.45 5.17 -0.49
CA PHE A 90 -16.37 5.72 0.33
C PHE A 90 -16.31 7.24 0.21
N ARG A 91 -15.93 7.89 1.32
CA ARG A 91 -15.68 9.34 1.33
C ARG A 91 -14.42 9.72 0.54
N ASP A 92 -13.40 8.88 0.60
CA ASP A 92 -12.13 9.06 -0.11
C ASP A 92 -12.05 8.10 -1.30
N TYR A 93 -11.69 8.63 -2.46
CA TYR A 93 -11.63 7.84 -3.69
C TYR A 93 -10.43 6.90 -3.72
N GLU A 94 -9.31 7.21 -3.06
CA GLU A 94 -8.19 6.29 -2.90
C GLU A 94 -8.65 5.03 -2.15
N ASP A 95 -9.40 5.19 -1.06
CA ASP A 95 -9.96 4.08 -0.29
C ASP A 95 -10.91 3.22 -1.15
N ALA A 96 -11.76 3.86 -1.95
CA ALA A 96 -12.62 3.16 -2.91
C ALA A 96 -11.80 2.32 -3.90
N VAL A 97 -10.76 2.91 -4.50
CA VAL A 97 -9.89 2.23 -5.47
C VAL A 97 -9.12 1.08 -4.80
N GLN A 98 -8.58 1.28 -3.60
CA GLN A 98 -7.90 0.23 -2.84
C GLN A 98 -8.84 -0.95 -2.52
N CYS A 99 -10.08 -0.65 -2.10
CA CYS A 99 -11.10 -1.65 -1.84
C CYS A 99 -11.47 -2.43 -3.11
N ALA A 100 -11.76 -1.73 -4.21
CA ALA A 100 -12.06 -2.34 -5.51
C ALA A 100 -10.90 -3.23 -6.01
N SER A 101 -9.65 -2.75 -5.89
CA SER A 101 -8.44 -3.51 -6.19
C SER A 101 -8.36 -4.81 -5.39
N ALA A 102 -8.61 -4.77 -4.08
CA ALA A 102 -8.59 -5.94 -3.22
C ALA A 102 -9.67 -6.96 -3.61
N LEU A 103 -10.89 -6.49 -3.93
CA LEU A 103 -12.00 -7.33 -4.36
C LEU A 103 -11.65 -8.10 -5.65
N VAL A 104 -11.14 -7.41 -6.68
CA VAL A 104 -10.75 -8.04 -7.96
C VAL A 104 -9.68 -9.12 -7.73
N ARG A 105 -8.64 -8.82 -6.94
CA ARG A 105 -7.57 -9.79 -6.62
C ARG A 105 -8.09 -11.01 -5.84
N ALA A 106 -9.04 -10.81 -4.93
CA ALA A 106 -9.64 -11.91 -4.17
C ALA A 106 -10.37 -12.91 -5.08
N TYR A 107 -11.00 -12.45 -6.16
CA TYR A 107 -11.63 -13.32 -7.15
C TYR A 107 -10.61 -14.05 -8.03
N SER A 108 -9.51 -13.40 -8.42
CA SER A 108 -8.47 -14.02 -9.28
C SER A 108 -7.66 -15.14 -8.61
N THR A 109 -7.73 -15.27 -7.28
CA THR A 109 -6.98 -16.31 -6.53
C THR A 109 -7.82 -17.52 -6.12
N ARG A 110 -9.04 -17.65 -6.67
CA ARG A 110 -9.98 -18.76 -6.41
C ARG A 110 -10.02 -19.83 -7.52
N CYS A 111 -9.16 -19.75 -8.54
CA CYS A 111 -8.96 -20.82 -9.53
C CYS A 111 -7.73 -21.66 -9.20
#